data_AF-A0A4R4LZ94-F1
#
_entry.id   AF-A0A4R4LZ94-F1
#
_cell.length_a   1.000
_cell.length_b   1.000
_cell.length_c   1.000
_cell.angle_alpha   90.00
_cell.angle_beta   90.00
_cell.angle_gamma   90.00
#
_symmetry.space_group_name_H-M   'P 1'
#
loop_
_entity.id
_entity.type
_entity.pdbx_description
1 polymer ?
#
loop_
_entity_poly.entity_id
_entity_poly.type
_entity_poly.pdbx_seq_one_letter_code
_entity_poly.pdbx_strand_id
1 'polypeptide(L)'
;MRQAFVHDAIVIMEAGGDIGAPGAAITAALCGHWGHEPPCPLAPHHTTAMCSGDEVRLRVLFAADPAAEADVRDRIETALSLTGLDGPDGVTTRWQLRSARADRVRNDEAEHARRLVQG
;
A
#
# COMPACT_ATOMS: atom_id res chain seq x y z
N MET A 1 -17.68 11.78 -2.67
CA MET A 1 -17.56 10.84 -3.82
C MET A 1 -16.12 10.42 -3.89
N ARG A 2 -15.82 9.12 -4.09
CA ARG A 2 -14.44 8.63 -4.11
C ARG A 2 -13.67 9.17 -5.33
N GLN A 3 -12.39 9.46 -5.15
CA GLN A 3 -11.42 9.80 -6.18
C GLN A 3 -10.21 8.87 -6.05
N ALA A 4 -9.48 8.69 -7.15
CA ALA A 4 -8.28 7.88 -7.16
C ALA A 4 -7.03 8.71 -6.83
N PHE A 5 -6.19 8.15 -5.98
CA PHE A 5 -4.94 8.75 -5.51
C PHE A 5 -3.81 7.73 -5.61
N VAL A 6 -2.58 8.24 -5.67
CA VAL A 6 -1.37 7.41 -5.61
C VAL A 6 -0.50 7.81 -4.43
N HIS A 7 0.07 6.81 -3.78
CA HIS A 7 1.14 6.97 -2.81
C HIS A 7 2.34 6.08 -3.21
N ASP A 8 3.47 6.72 -3.48
CA ASP A 8 4.74 6.04 -3.74
C ASP A 8 5.51 5.89 -2.43
N ALA A 9 6.14 4.74 -2.22
CA ALA A 9 7.07 4.55 -1.12
C ALA A 9 8.29 3.73 -1.54
N ILE A 10 9.38 3.91 -0.79
CA ILE A 10 10.62 3.15 -0.95
C ILE A 10 10.99 2.61 0.43
N VAL A 11 11.21 1.30 0.51
CA VAL A 11 11.75 0.63 1.70
C VAL A 11 13.07 -0.06 1.37
N ILE A 12 13.99 -0.14 2.34
CA ILE A 12 15.13 -1.05 2.27
C ILE A 12 14.76 -2.32 2.98
N MET A 13 14.90 -3.46 2.30
CA MET A 13 14.49 -4.77 2.76
C MET A 13 15.72 -5.63 3.05
N GLU A 14 15.63 -6.46 4.10
CA GLU A 14 16.66 -7.46 4.35
C GLU A 14 16.74 -8.49 3.21
N ALA A 15 17.93 -9.02 2.95
CA ALA A 15 18.15 -9.98 1.88
C ALA A 15 17.26 -11.23 2.06
N GLY A 16 16.54 -11.60 1.00
CA GLY A 16 15.64 -12.76 1.00
C GLY A 16 14.27 -12.51 1.64
N GLY A 17 13.95 -11.26 2.03
CA GLY A 17 12.62 -10.89 2.50
C GLY A 17 11.53 -11.04 1.43
N ASP A 18 10.29 -11.27 1.87
CA ASP A 18 9.13 -11.30 0.98
C ASP A 18 8.79 -9.89 0.48
N ILE A 19 8.94 -9.66 -0.83
CA ILE A 19 8.61 -8.39 -1.48
C ILE A 19 7.13 -8.01 -1.33
N GLY A 20 6.25 -8.98 -1.04
CA GLY A 20 4.84 -8.77 -0.78
C GLY A 20 4.52 -8.29 0.64
N ALA A 21 5.44 -8.46 1.60
CA ALA A 21 5.18 -8.17 3.01
C ALA A 21 4.83 -6.69 3.30
N PRO A 22 5.50 -5.68 2.71
CA PRO A 22 5.09 -4.29 2.89
C PRO A 22 3.67 -4.01 2.34
N GLY A 23 3.32 -4.63 1.21
CA GLY A 23 1.98 -4.55 0.65
C GLY A 23 0.92 -5.17 1.55
N ALA A 24 1.22 -6.32 2.16
CA ALA A 24 0.35 -6.97 3.13
C ALA A 24 0.16 -6.11 4.40
N ALA A 25 1.22 -5.43 4.88
CA ALA A 25 1.12 -4.50 5.99
C ALA A 25 0.18 -3.32 5.66
N ILE A 26 0.27 -2.77 4.44
CA ILE A 26 -0.65 -1.73 3.96
C ILE A 26 -2.09 -2.25 3.93
N THR A 27 -2.31 -3.44 3.37
CA THR A 27 -3.64 -4.05 3.33
C THR A 27 -4.22 -4.22 4.73
N ALA A 28 -3.44 -4.72 5.68
CA ALA A 28 -3.88 -4.86 7.07
C ALA A 28 -4.23 -3.52 7.72
N ALA A 29 -3.48 -2.45 7.44
CA ALA A 29 -3.75 -1.12 7.99
C ALA A 29 -5.00 -0.45 7.38
N LEU A 30 -5.26 -0.67 6.09
CA LEU A 30 -6.39 -0.04 5.38
C LEU A 30 -7.69 -0.83 5.50
N CYS A 31 -7.63 -2.17 5.41
CA CYS A 31 -8.78 -3.04 5.56
C CYS A 31 -9.11 -3.34 7.04
N GLY A 32 -8.17 -3.12 7.95
CA GLY A 32 -8.33 -3.49 9.36
C GLY A 32 -8.35 -5.02 9.52
N HIS A 33 -9.49 -5.56 9.97
CA HIS A 33 -9.69 -7.01 10.02
C HIS A 33 -10.10 -7.50 8.63
N TRP A 34 -9.48 -8.58 8.16
CA TRP A 34 -9.67 -9.23 6.86
C TRP A 34 -11.10 -9.74 6.56
N GLY A 35 -12.12 -9.29 7.30
CA GLY A 35 -13.49 -9.80 7.31
C GLY A 35 -14.57 -8.80 6.91
N HIS A 36 -14.24 -7.69 6.23
CA HIS A 36 -15.29 -6.87 5.62
C HIS A 36 -15.64 -7.40 4.21
N GLU A 37 -16.92 -7.35 3.84
CA GLU A 37 -17.34 -7.69 2.48
C GLU A 37 -16.74 -6.67 1.49
N PRO A 38 -16.22 -7.10 0.33
CA PRO A 38 -15.80 -6.17 -0.72
C PRO A 38 -16.96 -5.30 -1.22
N PRO A 39 -16.70 -4.04 -1.63
CA PRO A 39 -15.40 -3.35 -1.63
C PRO A 39 -14.95 -2.88 -0.23
N CYS A 40 -13.65 -2.66 -0.06
CA CYS A 40 -13.12 -2.06 1.16
C CYS A 40 -13.86 -0.74 1.48
N PRO A 41 -14.47 -0.61 2.68
CA PRO A 41 -15.29 0.55 2.99
C PRO A 41 -14.43 1.82 3.12
N LEU A 42 -13.19 1.67 3.62
CA LEU A 42 -12.27 2.78 3.83
C LEU A 42 -11.64 3.24 2.51
N ALA A 43 -10.88 2.36 1.85
CA ALA A 43 -10.15 2.69 0.65
C ALA A 43 -9.87 1.43 -0.18
N PRO A 44 -10.67 1.12 -1.23
CA PRO A 44 -10.28 0.14 -2.24
C PRO A 44 -8.89 0.50 -2.77
N HIS A 45 -7.96 -0.45 -2.75
CA HIS A 45 -6.56 -0.18 -3.08
C HIS A 45 -5.88 -1.35 -3.76
N HIS A 46 -4.75 -1.05 -4.38
CA HIS A 46 -3.84 -2.00 -4.99
C HIS A 46 -2.41 -1.54 -4.76
N THR A 47 -1.53 -2.47 -4.39
CA THR A 47 -0.11 -2.19 -4.17
C THR A 47 0.72 -3.02 -5.16
N THR A 48 1.52 -2.33 -5.96
CA THR A 48 2.57 -2.95 -6.77
C THR A 48 3.91 -2.81 -6.05
N ALA A 49 4.69 -3.88 -5.99
CA ALA A 49 6.05 -3.88 -5.45
C ALA A 49 7.06 -4.26 -6.54
N MET A 50 8.15 -3.51 -6.63
CA MET A 50 9.28 -3.81 -7.52
C MET A 50 10.58 -3.74 -6.74
N CYS A 51 11.40 -4.79 -6.83
CA CYS A 51 12.68 -4.88 -6.14
C CYS A 51 13.86 -4.52 -7.06
N SER A 52 14.83 -3.79 -6.54
CA SER A 52 16.12 -3.50 -7.16
C SER A 52 17.22 -3.54 -6.09
N GLY A 53 17.93 -4.67 -5.99
CA GLY A 53 18.87 -4.89 -4.90
C GLY A 53 18.15 -5.11 -3.56
N ASP A 54 18.47 -4.29 -2.57
CA ASP A 54 17.80 -4.24 -1.27
C ASP A 54 16.66 -3.20 -1.25
N GLU A 55 16.49 -2.40 -2.31
CA GLU A 55 15.44 -1.40 -2.40
C GLU A 55 14.15 -1.99 -2.99
N VAL A 56 13.04 -1.84 -2.26
CA VAL A 56 11.70 -2.18 -2.75
C VAL A 56 10.89 -0.91 -2.95
N ARG A 57 10.50 -0.67 -4.20
CA ARG A 57 9.63 0.43 -4.60
C ARG A 57 8.20 -0.03 -4.59
N LEU A 58 7.38 0.68 -3.82
CA LEU A 58 5.95 0.44 -3.67
C LEU A 58 5.19 1.53 -4.40
N ARG A 59 4.16 1.12 -5.12
CA ARG A 59 3.20 2.03 -5.73
C ARG A 59 1.80 1.62 -5.30
N VAL A 60 1.19 2.45 -4.47
CA VAL A 60 -0.14 2.22 -3.91
C VAL A 60 -1.14 3.09 -4.64
N LEU A 61 -2.03 2.46 -5.40
CA LEU A 61 -3.20 3.11 -6.00
C LEU A 61 -4.40 2.87 -5.10
N PHE A 62 -5.09 3.92 -4.67
CA PHE A 62 -6.26 3.79 -3.79
C PHE A 62 -7.37 4.75 -4.16
N ALA A 63 -8.61 4.38 -3.81
CA ALA A 63 -9.78 5.24 -3.96
C ALA A 63 -10.31 5.66 -2.59
N ALA A 64 -10.47 6.96 -2.36
CA ALA A 64 -10.98 7.49 -1.08
C ALA A 64 -11.83 8.73 -1.32
N ASP A 65 -12.68 9.11 -0.36
CA ASP A 65 -13.23 10.46 -0.36
C ASP A 65 -12.07 11.47 -0.22
N PRO A 66 -12.02 12.58 -0.98
CA PRO A 66 -10.95 13.56 -0.86
C PRO A 66 -10.71 14.07 0.57
N ALA A 67 -11.75 14.14 1.40
CA ALA A 67 -11.62 14.53 2.80
C ALA A 67 -10.86 13.49 3.66
N ALA A 68 -10.80 12.24 3.21
CA ALA A 68 -10.10 11.14 3.87
C ALA A 68 -8.73 10.81 3.23
N GLU A 69 -8.31 11.55 2.20
CA GLU A 69 -7.05 11.27 1.49
C GLU A 69 -5.85 11.28 2.45
N ALA A 70 -5.74 12.32 3.29
CA ALA A 70 -4.65 12.46 4.24
C ALA A 70 -4.61 11.28 5.24
N ASP A 71 -5.76 10.93 5.82
CA ASP A 71 -5.87 9.81 6.76
C ASP A 71 -5.45 8.48 6.15
N VAL A 72 -5.77 8.24 4.87
CA VAL A 72 -5.37 7.02 4.16
C VAL A 72 -3.85 6.99 3.95
N ARG A 73 -3.24 8.13 3.59
CA ARG A 73 -1.78 8.25 3.45
C ARG A 73 -1.06 8.02 4.77
N ASP A 74 -1.54 8.63 5.84
CA ASP A 74 -0.95 8.47 7.18
C ASP A 74 -0.98 7.01 7.65
N ARG A 75 -2.05 6.27 7.33
CA ARG A 75 -2.12 4.82 7.60
C ARG A 75 -1.12 4.01 6.79
N ILE A 76 -0.96 4.33 5.50
CA ILE A 76 0.05 3.69 4.64
C ILE A 76 1.45 3.93 5.20
N GLU A 77 1.79 5.18 5.51
CA GLU A 77 3.10 5.54 6.05
C GLU A 77 3.35 4.90 7.42
N THR A 78 2.34 4.85 8.29
CA THR A 78 2.42 4.17 9.59
C THR A 78 2.69 2.68 9.42
N ALA A 79 2.00 2.02 8.48
CA ALA A 79 2.21 0.60 8.20
C ALA A 79 3.62 0.30 7.69
N LEU A 80 4.15 1.17 6.83
CA LEU A 80 5.51 1.02 6.28
C LEU A 80 6.60 1.41 7.27
N SER A 81 6.28 2.20 8.30
CA SER A 81 7.20 2.56 9.38
C SER A 81 7.41 1.44 10.40
N LEU A 82 6.62 0.36 10.33
CA LEU A 82 6.86 -0.85 11.10
C LEU A 82 8.18 -1.51 10.67
N THR A 83 8.83 -2.21 11.59
CA THR A 83 10.13 -2.87 11.34
C THR A 83 10.02 -4.16 10.52
N GLY A 84 8.80 -4.63 10.26
CA GLY A 84 8.56 -5.87 9.55
C GLY A 84 7.14 -6.41 9.75
N LEU A 85 6.86 -7.54 9.09
CA LEU A 85 5.62 -8.30 9.20
C LEU A 85 5.95 -9.79 9.27
N ASP A 86 5.26 -10.49 10.15
CA ASP A 86 5.32 -11.95 10.24
C ASP A 86 4.51 -12.57 9.10
N GLY A 87 5.18 -13.40 8.30
CA GLY A 87 4.56 -14.19 7.25
C GLY A 87 3.72 -15.34 7.81
N PRO A 88 2.83 -15.93 7.00
CA PRO A 88 2.04 -17.10 7.39
C PRO A 88 2.89 -18.35 7.64
N ASP A 89 4.13 -18.35 7.18
CA ASP A 89 5.16 -19.37 7.41
C ASP A 89 5.92 -19.16 8.74
N GLY A 90 5.60 -18.12 9.49
CA GLY A 90 6.29 -17.74 10.72
C GLY A 90 7.62 -17.00 10.51
N VAL A 91 7.95 -16.61 9.27
CA VAL A 91 9.15 -15.85 8.95
C VAL A 91 8.84 -14.36 8.96
N THR A 92 9.56 -13.59 9.77
CA THR A 92 9.45 -12.13 9.76
C THR A 92 10.22 -11.55 8.58
N THR A 93 9.52 -10.87 7.67
CA THR A 93 10.17 -10.00 6.68
C THR A 93 10.40 -8.63 7.30
N ARG A 94 11.65 -8.15 7.31
CA ARG A 94 12.03 -6.85 7.87
C ARG A 94 12.34 -5.84 6.78
N TRP A 95 11.99 -4.59 7.05
CA TRP A 95 12.33 -3.46 6.19
C TRP A 95 12.46 -2.16 6.98
N GLN A 96 12.97 -1.12 6.32
CA GLN A 96 13.04 0.24 6.82
C GLN A 96 12.50 1.20 5.77
N LEU A 97 11.50 2.02 6.13
CA LEU A 97 11.01 3.10 5.27
C LEU A 97 12.11 4.13 4.98
N ARG A 98 12.32 4.45 3.70
CA ARG A 98 13.26 5.49 3.23
C ARG A 98 12.57 6.75 2.76
N SER A 99 11.48 6.59 2.00
CA SER A 99 10.69 7.72 1.54
C SER A 99 9.26 7.29 1.28
N ALA A 100 8.34 8.23 1.44
CA ALA A 100 6.93 8.10 1.17
C ALA A 100 6.44 9.44 0.62
N ARG A 101 5.60 9.43 -0.42
CA ARG A 101 5.06 10.67 -1.00
C ARG A 101 3.78 10.44 -1.79
N ALA A 102 2.97 11.49 -1.88
CA ALA A 102 1.92 11.56 -2.89
C ALA A 102 2.52 11.58 -4.30
N ASP A 103 1.85 10.91 -5.23
CA ASP A 103 2.13 10.99 -6.67
C ASP A 103 0.81 11.06 -7.46
N ARG A 104 0.91 11.29 -8.76
CA ARG A 104 -0.21 11.34 -9.69
C ARG A 104 -0.50 9.96 -10.27
N VAL A 105 -1.79 9.69 -10.50
CA VAL A 105 -2.24 8.55 -11.31
C VAL A 105 -1.69 8.73 -12.73
N ARG A 106 -1.01 7.71 -13.24
CA ARG A 106 -0.45 7.72 -14.60
C ARG A 106 -1.50 7.29 -15.61
N ASN A 107 -1.29 7.60 -16.89
CA ASN A 107 -2.25 7.30 -17.95
C ASN A 107 -2.51 5.80 -18.13
N ASP A 108 -1.47 4.97 -17.99
CA ASP A 108 -1.53 3.52 -18.00
C ASP A 108 -2.28 2.92 -16.79
N GLU A 109 -2.47 3.71 -15.74
CA GLU A 109 -3.18 3.30 -14.51
C GLU A 109 -4.63 3.76 -14.48
N ALA A 110 -5.05 4.58 -15.44
CA ALA A 110 -6.35 5.24 -15.42
C ALA A 110 -7.53 4.26 -15.37
N GLU A 111 -7.43 3.12 -16.07
CA GLU A 111 -8.46 2.09 -16.04
C GLU A 111 -8.53 1.40 -14.67
N HIS A 112 -7.38 1.09 -14.08
CA HIS A 112 -7.30 0.49 -12.75
C HIS A 112 -7.86 1.45 -11.68
N ALA A 113 -7.50 2.73 -11.78
CA ALA A 113 -7.99 3.78 -10.90
C ALA A 113 -9.52 3.89 -10.96
N ARG A 114 -10.10 3.83 -12.16
CA ARG A 114 -11.56 3.84 -12.34
C ARG A 114 -12.23 2.62 -11.69
N ARG A 115 -11.65 1.42 -11.83
CA ARG A 115 -12.17 0.22 -11.16
C ARG A 115 -12.19 0.36 -9.64
N LEU A 116 -11.15 0.95 -9.05
CA LEU A 116 -11.10 1.17 -7.60
C LEU A 116 -12.13 2.21 -7.13
N VAL A 117 -12.40 3.25 -7.91
CA VAL A 117 -13.43 4.25 -7.61
C VAL A 117 -14.84 3.68 -7.70
N GLN A 118 -15.07 2.76 -8.64
CA GLN A 118 -16.34 2.07 -8.85
C GLN A 118 -16.56 0.86 -7.94
N GLY A 119 -15.50 0.44 -7.24
CA GLY A 119 -15.48 -0.71 -6.34
C GLY A 119 -16.59 -0.66 -5.31
#